data_AF-A0A3M0ZZE7-F1
#
_entry.id   AF-A0A3M0ZZE7-F1
#
_cell.length_a   1.000
_cell.length_b   1.000
_cell.length_c   1.000
_cell.angle_alpha   90.00
_cell.angle_beta   90.00
_cell.angle_gamma   90.00
#
_symmetry.space_group_name_H-M   'P 1'
#
loop_
_entity.id
_entity.type
_entity.pdbx_description
1 polymer ?
#
loop_
_entity_poly.entity_id
_entity_poly.type
_entity_poly.pdbx_seq_one_letter_code
_entity_poly.pdbx_strand_id
1 'polypeptide(L)'
;MAEALTRGVEGMGEQLGGRFLEPVIRLGVTGLARSGKTVFITSLIANLIDRGRMPQLAAAAEGRILAAFLQPQPDDTVPRFAYEEHLGALASRTPRWPESTRRISELRLSLRVRPAGLLAGLRGPRTVHLDIVDYPGEWLLDLALMERDYARWAETTLTRVAAREEAAAYLAALRSV
;
A
#
# COMPACT_ATOMS: atom_id res chain seq x y z
N MET A 1 -22.45 -28.54 3.84
CA MET A 1 -23.41 -27.93 4.80
C MET A 1 -22.75 -27.49 6.12
N ALA A 2 -21.59 -28.06 6.51
CA ALA A 2 -20.84 -27.63 7.69
C ALA A 2 -19.99 -26.36 7.51
N GLU A 3 -19.53 -26.03 6.29
CA GLU A 3 -18.68 -24.83 6.03
C GLU A 3 -19.42 -23.50 5.97
N ALA A 4 -20.74 -23.51 5.76
CA ALA A 4 -21.54 -22.28 5.75
C ALA A 4 -21.83 -21.77 7.17
N LEU A 5 -21.80 -22.67 8.16
CA LEU A 5 -22.06 -22.33 9.56
C LEU A 5 -20.83 -21.71 10.24
N THR A 6 -19.61 -22.10 9.85
CA THR A 6 -18.36 -21.57 10.44
C THR A 6 -18.12 -20.11 10.06
N ARG A 7 -18.40 -19.72 8.80
CA ARG A 7 -18.28 -18.31 8.37
C ARG A 7 -19.34 -17.39 8.97
N GLY A 8 -20.49 -17.94 9.38
CA GLY A 8 -21.52 -17.17 10.09
C GLY A 8 -21.11 -16.78 11.51
N VAL A 9 -20.28 -17.59 12.17
CA VAL A 9 -19.83 -17.33 13.54
C VAL A 9 -18.66 -16.34 13.58
N GLU A 10 -17.77 -16.36 12.57
CA GLU A 10 -16.70 -15.35 12.43
C GLU A 10 -17.25 -13.95 12.15
N GLY A 11 -18.34 -13.83 11.38
CA GLY A 11 -18.99 -12.53 11.10
C GLY A 11 -19.86 -11.97 12.24
N MET A 12 -20.24 -12.81 13.22
CA MET A 12 -21.09 -12.39 14.35
C MET A 12 -20.31 -11.86 15.56
N GLY A 13 -18.98 -12.08 15.61
CA GLY A 13 -18.09 -11.45 16.58
C GLY A 13 -17.83 -9.95 16.32
N GLU A 14 -17.97 -9.50 15.08
CA GLU A 14 -17.72 -8.10 14.68
C GLU A 14 -18.88 -7.14 15.03
N GLN A 15 -20.10 -7.64 15.23
CA GLN A 15 -21.29 -6.78 15.34
C GLN A 15 -21.64 -6.34 16.76
N LEU A 16 -20.91 -6.78 17.80
CA LEU A 16 -21.17 -6.39 19.21
C LEU A 16 -20.16 -5.36 19.77
N GLY A 17 -19.19 -4.89 18.98
CA GLY A 17 -18.05 -4.06 19.44
C GLY A 17 -18.06 -2.58 19.02
N GLY A 18 -19.19 -2.03 18.54
CA GLY A 18 -19.28 -0.75 17.81
C GLY A 18 -18.79 0.54 18.51
N ARG A 19 -18.20 0.47 19.71
CA ARG A 19 -17.54 1.60 20.40
C ARG A 19 -16.05 1.38 20.73
N PHE A 20 -15.49 0.20 20.44
CA PHE A 20 -14.12 -0.18 20.83
C PHE A 20 -13.23 -0.65 19.67
N LEU A 21 -13.68 -0.60 18.42
CA LEU A 21 -12.83 -0.91 17.28
C LEU A 21 -11.87 0.26 17.02
N GLU A 22 -10.58 0.03 17.20
CA GLU A 22 -9.52 0.97 16.81
C GLU A 22 -9.64 1.21 15.29
N PRO A 23 -9.84 2.46 14.81
CA PRO A 23 -10.08 2.71 13.40
C PRO A 23 -8.89 2.27 12.53
N VAL A 24 -9.17 1.62 11.41
CA VAL A 24 -8.16 1.20 10.42
C VAL A 24 -8.35 2.01 9.13
N ILE A 25 -7.27 2.62 8.65
CA ILE A 25 -7.20 3.31 7.36
C ILE A 25 -6.27 2.49 6.46
N ARG A 26 -6.78 1.99 5.33
CA ARG A 26 -5.95 1.31 4.32
C ARG A 26 -5.53 2.29 3.24
N LEU A 27 -4.23 2.48 3.08
CA LEU A 27 -3.60 3.35 2.10
C LEU A 27 -2.90 2.50 1.04
N GLY A 28 -3.51 2.39 -0.14
CA GLY A 28 -2.85 1.82 -1.31
C GLY A 28 -1.87 2.83 -1.92
N VAL A 29 -0.62 2.42 -2.08
CA VAL A 29 0.43 3.20 -2.74
C VAL A 29 0.84 2.48 -4.00
N THR A 30 0.74 3.17 -5.14
CA THR A 30 1.02 2.61 -6.45
C THR A 30 1.64 3.64 -7.40
N GLY A 31 2.02 3.18 -8.58
CA GLY A 31 2.78 3.93 -9.58
C GLY A 31 3.72 3.02 -10.35
N LEU A 32 4.14 3.47 -11.52
CA LEU A 32 5.06 2.72 -12.40
C LEU A 32 6.39 2.40 -11.72
N ALA A 33 7.11 1.44 -12.28
CA ALA A 33 8.45 1.07 -11.84
C ALA A 33 9.34 2.31 -11.77
N ARG A 34 10.08 2.43 -10.66
CA ARG A 34 10.97 3.57 -10.36
C ARG A 34 10.26 4.93 -10.20
N SER A 35 8.94 4.97 -9.94
CA SER A 35 8.24 6.21 -9.59
C SER A 35 8.52 6.74 -8.18
N GLY A 36 9.30 6.02 -7.37
CA GLY A 36 9.70 6.45 -6.02
C GLY A 36 8.79 5.98 -4.88
N LYS A 37 7.88 5.02 -5.09
CA LYS A 37 6.96 4.47 -4.07
C LYS A 37 7.67 4.08 -2.77
N THR A 38 8.75 3.31 -2.88
CA THR A 38 9.53 2.81 -1.73
C THR A 38 10.11 3.96 -0.91
N VAL A 39 10.66 4.99 -1.56
CA VAL A 39 11.21 6.18 -0.90
C VAL A 39 10.09 7.01 -0.25
N PHE A 40 8.96 7.17 -0.94
CA PHE A 40 7.78 7.86 -0.43
C PHE A 40 7.25 7.21 0.85
N ILE A 41 7.00 5.89 0.83
CA ILE A 41 6.48 5.15 1.98
C ILE A 41 7.46 5.22 3.15
N THR A 42 8.75 4.98 2.89
CA THR A 42 9.80 5.04 3.92
C THR A 42 9.85 6.42 4.57
N SER A 43 9.81 7.49 3.76
CA SER A 43 9.83 8.86 4.26
C SER A 43 8.55 9.21 5.02
N LEU A 44 7.39 8.76 4.56
CA LEU A 44 6.10 8.96 5.24
C LEU A 44 6.12 8.34 6.64
N ILE A 45 6.51 7.06 6.74
CA ILE A 45 6.60 6.35 8.02
C ILE A 45 7.62 7.04 8.94
N ALA A 46 8.80 7.37 8.44
CA ALA A 46 9.84 8.03 9.23
C ALA A 46 9.39 9.38 9.81
N ASN A 47 8.70 10.21 9.01
CA ASN A 47 8.20 11.51 9.48
C ASN A 47 6.99 11.39 10.42
N LEU A 48 6.21 10.30 10.34
CA LEU A 48 5.13 10.04 11.29
C LEU A 48 5.66 9.52 12.64
N ILE A 49 6.72 8.70 12.61
CA ILE A 49 7.41 8.22 13.81
C ILE A 49 8.14 9.37 14.50
N ASP A 50 8.93 10.16 13.76
CA ASP A 50 9.61 11.35 14.28
C ASP A 50 8.70 12.59 14.27
N ARG A 51 7.77 12.58 15.23
CA ARG A 51 6.70 13.58 15.38
C ARG A 51 7.24 15.00 15.42
N GLY A 52 6.56 15.90 14.71
CA GLY A 52 6.95 17.32 14.60
C GLY A 52 7.54 17.69 13.24
N ARG A 53 7.86 16.70 12.40
CA ARG A 53 8.32 16.94 11.01
C ARG A 53 7.21 17.12 9.98
N MET A 54 5.95 17.08 10.41
CA MET A 54 4.77 17.22 9.53
C MET A 54 3.87 18.41 9.94
N PRO A 55 4.34 19.66 9.87
CA PRO A 55 3.55 20.82 10.30
C PRO A 55 2.28 21.06 9.46
N GLN A 56 2.20 20.50 8.25
CA GLN A 56 0.99 20.55 7.41
C GLN A 56 -0.04 19.47 7.79
N LEU A 57 0.34 18.48 8.60
CA LEU A 57 -0.59 17.50 9.14
C LEU A 57 -1.20 18.08 10.42
N ALA A 58 -2.45 18.53 10.36
CA ALA A 58 -3.12 19.23 11.47
C ALA A 58 -2.97 18.52 12.84
N ALA A 59 -3.09 17.19 12.88
CA ALA A 59 -2.92 16.43 14.10
C ALA A 59 -1.48 16.44 14.65
N ALA A 60 -0.46 16.51 13.78
CA ALA A 60 0.93 16.67 14.18
C ALA A 60 1.21 18.12 14.62
N ALA A 61 0.73 19.11 13.85
CA ALA A 61 0.88 20.53 14.14
C ALA A 61 0.30 20.93 15.50
N GLU A 62 -0.86 20.36 15.85
CA GLU A 62 -1.55 20.58 17.12
C GLU A 62 -1.02 19.68 18.27
N GLY A 63 0.04 18.90 18.03
CA GLY A 63 0.61 17.99 19.02
C GLY A 63 -0.36 16.90 19.51
N ARG A 64 -1.33 16.52 18.66
CA ARG A 64 -2.33 15.49 19.00
C ARG A 64 -1.86 14.07 18.77
N ILE A 65 -0.83 13.85 17.94
CA ILE A 65 -0.20 12.53 17.78
C ILE A 65 0.69 12.25 19.01
N LEU A 66 0.19 11.44 19.93
CA LEU A 66 0.85 11.09 21.19
C LEU A 66 1.91 9.99 21.05
N ALA A 67 1.76 9.11 20.07
CA ALA A 67 2.73 8.06 19.75
C ALA A 67 2.51 7.58 18.32
N ALA A 68 3.57 7.10 17.69
CA ALA A 68 3.55 6.42 16.40
C ALA A 68 4.52 5.24 16.48
N PHE A 69 4.05 4.04 16.16
CA PHE A 69 4.83 2.82 16.30
C PHE A 69 4.39 1.76 15.29
N LEU A 70 5.33 0.92 14.88
CA LEU A 70 5.03 -0.20 13.98
C LEU A 70 4.34 -1.32 14.77
N GLN A 71 3.35 -1.93 14.15
CA GLN A 71 2.72 -3.16 14.64
C GLN A 71 2.88 -4.28 13.61
N PRO A 72 2.70 -5.54 14.03
CA PRO A 72 2.50 -6.63 13.08
C PRO A 72 1.44 -6.25 12.05
N GLN A 73 1.71 -6.62 10.81
CA GLN A 73 0.79 -6.39 9.70
C GLN A 73 -0.45 -7.30 9.83
N PRO A 74 -1.58 -6.94 9.21
CA PRO A 74 -2.80 -7.72 9.32
C PRO A 74 -2.79 -9.05 8.57
N ASP A 75 -2.04 -9.16 7.46
CA ASP A 75 -2.03 -10.33 6.59
C ASP A 75 -0.62 -10.93 6.46
N ASP A 76 -0.39 -12.04 7.17
CA ASP A 76 0.90 -12.76 7.15
C ASP A 76 1.19 -13.45 5.79
N THR A 77 0.23 -13.50 4.87
CA THR A 77 0.42 -14.04 3.52
C THR A 77 1.05 -13.03 2.55
N VAL A 78 0.99 -11.74 2.89
CA VAL A 78 1.61 -10.66 2.12
C VAL A 78 3.01 -10.38 2.67
N PRO A 79 4.05 -10.17 1.84
CA PRO A 79 5.36 -9.78 2.35
C PRO A 79 5.31 -8.45 3.13
N ARG A 80 6.03 -8.37 4.26
CA ARG A 80 6.19 -7.11 4.99
C ARG A 80 6.99 -6.10 4.17
N PHE A 81 6.58 -4.85 4.18
CA PHE A 81 7.39 -3.74 3.67
C PHE A 81 8.65 -3.59 4.54
N ALA A 82 9.84 -3.68 3.93
CA ALA A 82 11.14 -3.69 4.61
C ALA A 82 11.59 -2.29 5.08
N TYR A 83 10.75 -1.62 5.87
CA TYR A 83 10.95 -0.24 6.31
C TYR A 83 12.33 0.00 6.93
N GLU A 84 12.76 -0.86 7.84
CA GLU A 84 14.03 -0.69 8.55
C GLU A 84 15.24 -0.78 7.60
N GLU A 85 15.20 -1.70 6.63
CA GLU A 85 16.25 -1.83 5.62
C GLU A 85 16.28 -0.60 4.71
N HIS A 86 15.12 -0.14 4.24
CA HIS A 86 15.01 1.01 3.36
C HIS A 86 15.44 2.31 4.06
N LEU A 87 15.03 2.50 5.32
CA LEU A 87 15.50 3.60 6.14
C LEU A 87 17.01 3.53 6.34
N GLY A 88 17.55 2.34 6.65
CA GLY A 88 18.98 2.11 6.80
C GLY A 88 19.78 2.46 5.54
N ALA A 89 19.27 2.10 4.36
CA ALA A 89 19.90 2.45 3.08
C ALA A 89 19.97 3.98 2.88
N LEU A 90 18.89 4.69 3.20
CA LEU A 90 18.80 6.15 3.06
C LEU A 90 19.60 6.92 4.12
N ALA A 91 19.67 6.41 5.35
CA ALA A 91 20.33 7.06 6.48
C ALA A 91 21.78 6.60 6.72
N SER A 92 22.30 5.72 5.87
CA SER A 92 23.67 5.21 6.00
C SER A 92 24.74 6.28 5.72
N ARG A 93 26.01 6.00 6.10
CA ARG A 93 27.15 6.88 5.80
C ARG A 93 27.41 7.07 4.30
N THR A 94 26.96 6.12 3.49
CA THR A 94 27.02 6.19 2.02
C THR A 94 25.61 5.94 1.50
N PRO A 95 24.74 6.97 1.53
CA PRO A 95 23.32 6.82 1.20
C PRO A 95 23.12 6.20 -0.18
N ARG A 96 22.19 5.25 -0.27
CA ARG A 96 21.78 4.63 -1.53
C ARG A 96 20.27 4.55 -1.61
N TRP A 97 19.76 4.61 -2.84
CA TRP A 97 18.34 4.37 -3.07
C TRP A 97 17.99 2.92 -2.75
N PRO A 98 16.88 2.67 -2.03
CA PRO A 98 16.38 1.32 -1.82
C PRO A 98 16.03 0.64 -3.14
N GLU A 99 16.13 -0.69 -3.16
CA GLU A 99 15.69 -1.49 -4.31
C GLU A 99 14.20 -1.28 -4.58
N SER A 100 13.82 -1.26 -5.85
CA SER A 100 12.40 -1.16 -6.23
C SER A 100 11.66 -2.42 -5.80
N THR A 101 10.51 -2.23 -5.15
CA THR A 101 9.59 -3.31 -4.82
C THR A 101 9.05 -3.92 -6.11
N ARG A 102 9.25 -5.23 -6.29
CA ARG A 102 8.78 -6.00 -7.46
C ARG A 102 7.51 -6.81 -7.17
N ARG A 103 7.06 -6.82 -5.92
CA ARG A 103 5.91 -7.58 -5.43
C ARG A 103 5.10 -6.69 -4.48
N ILE A 104 3.85 -7.06 -4.28
CA ILE A 104 3.01 -6.44 -3.25
C ILE A 104 3.67 -6.59 -1.87
N SER A 105 3.60 -5.55 -1.04
CA SER A 105 4.04 -5.60 0.35
C SER A 105 3.19 -4.69 1.22
N GLU A 106 3.13 -4.98 2.52
CA GLU A 106 2.33 -4.20 3.45
C GLU A 106 3.03 -3.90 4.77
N LEU A 107 2.58 -2.85 5.46
CA LEU A 107 3.02 -2.52 6.81
C LEU A 107 1.92 -1.78 7.56
N ARG A 108 1.80 -2.07 8.87
CA ARG A 108 0.91 -1.36 9.79
C ARG A 108 1.68 -0.36 10.65
N LEU A 109 1.28 0.90 10.55
CA LEU A 109 1.70 1.98 11.45
C LEU A 109 0.54 2.37 12.36
N SER A 110 0.76 2.32 13.67
CA SER A 110 -0.25 2.65 14.66
C SER A 110 0.03 4.01 15.28
N LEU A 111 -0.99 4.87 15.28
CA LEU A 111 -0.92 6.24 15.77
C LEU A 111 -1.84 6.37 16.98
N ARG A 112 -1.29 6.70 18.16
CA ARG A 112 -2.10 7.09 19.31
C ARG A 112 -2.40 8.57 19.21
N VAL A 113 -3.67 8.95 19.01
CA VAL A 113 -4.07 10.32 18.66
C VAL A 113 -5.12 10.83 19.63
N ARG A 114 -4.95 12.07 20.11
CA ARG A 114 -6.02 12.79 20.82
C ARG A 114 -7.12 13.23 19.85
N PRO A 115 -8.40 13.03 20.20
CA PRO A 115 -9.51 13.58 19.41
C PRO A 115 -9.41 15.10 19.26
N ALA A 116 -10.03 15.63 18.21
CA ALA A 116 -10.18 17.07 18.01
C ALA A 116 -11.59 17.53 18.45
N GLY A 117 -11.74 18.85 18.65
CA GLY A 117 -13.03 19.50 18.94
C GLY A 117 -13.34 19.70 20.43
N LEU A 118 -14.47 20.35 20.71
CA LEU A 118 -14.87 20.82 22.05
C LEU A 118 -15.01 19.69 23.10
N LEU A 119 -15.30 18.46 22.65
CA LEU A 119 -15.44 17.28 23.52
C LEU A 119 -14.16 16.43 23.61
N ALA A 120 -13.03 16.92 23.08
CA ALA A 120 -11.76 16.19 23.09
C ALA A 120 -11.26 15.87 24.51
N GLY A 121 -11.59 16.68 25.51
CA GLY A 121 -11.24 16.41 26.92
C GLY A 121 -12.05 15.25 27.54
N LEU A 122 -13.24 14.96 27.00
CA LEU A 122 -14.11 13.89 27.48
C LEU A 122 -13.82 12.54 26.80
N ARG A 123 -13.17 12.58 25.63
CA ARG A 123 -12.78 11.38 24.86
C ARG A 123 -11.28 11.19 25.00
N GLY A 124 -10.86 10.11 25.69
CA GLY A 124 -9.45 9.76 25.83
C GLY A 124 -8.74 9.54 24.48
N PRO A 125 -7.40 9.47 24.46
CA PRO A 125 -6.65 9.13 23.27
C PRO A 125 -7.09 7.78 22.69
N ARG A 126 -7.12 7.68 21.37
CA ARG A 126 -7.44 6.43 20.66
C ARG A 126 -6.31 6.05 19.71
N THR A 127 -6.14 4.77 19.46
CA THR A 127 -5.26 4.28 18.41
C THR A 127 -5.97 4.33 17.07
N VAL A 128 -5.25 4.73 16.02
CA VAL A 128 -5.66 4.62 14.63
C VAL A 128 -4.57 3.84 13.90
N HIS A 129 -4.95 2.78 13.21
CA HIS A 129 -4.03 1.99 12.38
C HIS A 129 -4.03 2.53 10.96
N LEU A 130 -2.84 2.70 10.40
CA LEU A 130 -2.59 3.00 9.00
C LEU A 130 -1.92 1.78 8.37
N ASP A 131 -2.68 1.06 7.56
CA ASP A 131 -2.20 -0.08 6.78
C ASP A 131 -1.76 0.43 5.41
N ILE A 132 -0.46 0.42 5.17
CA ILE A 132 0.12 0.89 3.91
C ILE A 132 0.40 -0.33 3.04
N VAL A 133 -0.18 -0.36 1.84
CA VAL A 133 0.00 -1.45 0.87
C VAL A 133 0.71 -0.90 -0.36
N ASP A 134 1.93 -1.36 -0.62
CA ASP A 134 2.72 -1.04 -1.82
C ASP A 134 2.49 -2.12 -2.88
N TYR A 135 2.06 -1.72 -4.09
CA TYR A 135 1.89 -2.66 -5.19
C TYR A 135 2.28 -2.05 -6.55
N PRO A 136 2.74 -2.87 -7.53
CA PRO A 136 3.11 -2.39 -8.85
C PRO A 136 1.94 -1.73 -9.59
N GLY A 137 2.13 -0.51 -10.11
CA GLY A 137 1.08 0.21 -10.84
C GLY A 137 0.80 -0.37 -12.21
N GLU A 138 1.74 -1.12 -12.78
CA GLU A 138 1.57 -1.85 -14.03
C GLU A 138 0.40 -2.84 -13.99
N TRP A 139 0.06 -3.37 -12.81
CA TRP A 139 -1.10 -4.26 -12.65
C TRP A 139 -2.43 -3.57 -12.95
N LEU A 140 -2.49 -2.24 -12.79
CA LEU A 140 -3.69 -1.47 -13.14
C LEU A 140 -3.88 -1.37 -14.66
N LEU A 141 -2.82 -1.57 -15.45
CA LEU A 141 -2.92 -1.57 -16.92
C LEU A 141 -3.69 -2.78 -17.42
N ASP A 142 -3.62 -3.90 -16.69
CA ASP A 142 -4.31 -5.13 -17.05
C ASP A 142 -5.83 -5.04 -16.80
N LEU A 143 -6.30 -4.05 -16.03
CA LEU A 143 -7.74 -3.80 -15.88
C LEU A 143 -8.42 -3.53 -17.23
N ALA A 144 -7.71 -2.90 -18.17
CA ALA A 144 -8.23 -2.66 -19.53
C ALA A 144 -8.44 -3.95 -20.34
N LEU A 145 -7.91 -5.08 -19.87
CA LEU A 145 -8.10 -6.40 -20.49
C LEU A 145 -9.40 -7.06 -20.05
N MET A 146 -10.01 -6.65 -18.94
CA MET A 146 -11.25 -7.25 -18.43
C MET A 146 -12.41 -7.21 -19.43
N GLU A 147 -12.40 -6.21 -20.33
CA GLU A 147 -13.45 -6.00 -21.33
C GLU A 147 -13.06 -6.52 -22.73
N ARG A 148 -11.96 -7.26 -22.85
CA ARG A 148 -11.42 -7.71 -24.15
C ARG A 148 -11.24 -9.21 -24.17
N ASP A 149 -11.67 -9.83 -25.26
CA ASP A 149 -11.24 -11.18 -25.57
C ASP A 149 -9.77 -11.20 -26.03
N TYR A 150 -9.20 -12.40 -26.01
CA TYR A 150 -7.82 -12.64 -26.41
C TYR A 150 -7.54 -12.19 -27.85
N ALA A 151 -8.46 -12.47 -28.80
CA ALA A 151 -8.26 -12.19 -30.21
C ALA A 151 -8.13 -10.68 -30.47
N ARG A 152 -9.03 -9.88 -29.90
CA ARG A 152 -9.04 -8.42 -30.01
C ARG A 152 -7.84 -7.78 -29.33
N TRP A 153 -7.44 -8.28 -28.16
CA TRP A 153 -6.22 -7.82 -27.49
C TRP A 153 -4.96 -8.14 -28.31
N ALA A 154 -4.87 -9.35 -28.86
CA ALA A 154 -3.74 -9.79 -29.67
C ALA A 154 -3.58 -8.93 -30.93
N GLU A 155 -4.66 -8.73 -31.70
CA GLU A 155 -4.66 -7.90 -32.90
C GLU A 155 -4.20 -6.46 -32.60
N THR A 156 -4.78 -5.85 -31.56
CA THR A 156 -4.43 -4.48 -31.14
C THR A 156 -2.96 -4.38 -30.74
N THR A 157 -2.45 -5.37 -30.00
CA THR A 157 -1.07 -5.40 -29.52
C THR A 157 -0.10 -5.59 -30.68
N LEU A 158 -0.36 -6.55 -31.58
CA LEU A 158 0.47 -6.81 -32.77
C LEU A 158 0.53 -5.60 -33.70
N THR A 159 -0.60 -4.92 -33.90
CA THR A 159 -0.67 -3.68 -34.68
C THR A 159 0.19 -2.58 -34.05
N ARG A 160 0.11 -2.40 -32.73
CA ARG A 160 0.86 -1.37 -32.00
C ARG A 160 2.37 -1.61 -32.03
N VAL A 161 2.82 -2.86 -31.95
CA VAL A 161 4.25 -3.19 -31.94
C VAL A 161 4.86 -3.27 -33.34
N ALA A 162 4.07 -3.29 -34.41
CA ALA A 162 4.56 -3.43 -35.78
C ALA A 162 5.57 -2.36 -36.22
N ALA A 163 5.50 -1.15 -35.64
CA ALA A 163 6.44 -0.07 -35.92
C ALA A 163 7.78 -0.17 -35.15
N ARG A 164 7.92 -1.16 -34.25
CA ARG A 164 9.13 -1.36 -33.44
C ARG A 164 10.06 -2.35 -34.12
N GLU A 165 11.34 -1.97 -34.29
CA GLU A 165 12.36 -2.82 -34.89
C GLU A 165 12.50 -4.16 -34.14
N GLU A 166 12.39 -4.12 -32.81
CA GLU A 166 12.50 -5.29 -31.94
C GLU A 166 11.37 -6.31 -32.18
N ALA A 167 10.25 -5.90 -32.77
CA ALA A 167 9.12 -6.79 -33.07
C ALA A 167 9.31 -7.57 -34.39
N ALA A 168 10.26 -7.18 -35.25
CA ALA A 168 10.38 -7.70 -36.62
C ALA A 168 10.54 -9.22 -36.66
N ALA A 169 11.44 -9.78 -35.84
CA ALA A 169 11.72 -11.22 -35.81
C ALA A 169 10.50 -12.05 -35.38
N TYR A 170 9.79 -11.62 -34.33
CA TYR A 170 8.61 -12.33 -33.84
C TYR A 170 7.42 -12.22 -34.81
N LEU A 171 7.20 -11.03 -35.41
CA LEU A 171 6.15 -10.84 -36.41
C LEU A 171 6.40 -11.67 -37.68
N ALA A 172 7.67 -11.89 -38.06
CA ALA A 172 8.01 -12.80 -39.15
C ALA A 172 7.69 -14.26 -38.79
N ALA A 173 8.04 -14.72 -37.59
CA ALA A 173 7.72 -16.07 -37.11
C ALA A 173 6.21 -16.33 -37.06
N LEU A 174 5.42 -15.37 -36.56
CA LEU A 174 3.96 -15.46 -36.50
C LEU A 174 3.30 -15.67 -37.86
N ARG A 175 3.84 -15.07 -38.93
CA ARG A 175 3.31 -15.18 -40.30
C ARG A 175 3.70 -16.50 -41.00
N SER A 176 4.61 -17.26 -40.40
CA SER A 176 5.10 -18.53 -40.96
C SER A 176 4.32 -19.77 -40.48
N VAL A 177 3.39 -19.56 -39.53
CA VAL A 177 2.42 -20.55 -39.04
C VAL A 177 1.12 -20.38 -39.80
#